data_AF-A0AAN8BU47-F1
#
_entry.id   AF-A0AAN8BU47-F1
#
_cell.length_a   1.000
_cell.length_b   1.000
_cell.length_c   1.000
_cell.angle_alpha   90.00
_cell.angle_beta   90.00
_cell.angle_gamma   90.00
#
_symmetry.space_group_name_H-M   'P 1'
#
loop_
_entity.id
_entity.type
_entity.pdbx_description
1 polymer ?
#
loop_
_entity_poly.entity_id
_entity_poly.type
_entity_poly.pdbx_seq_one_letter_code
_entity_poly.pdbx_strand_id
1 'polypeptide(L)'
;MEEYRDSSKKIQHAQLSESERKILIKRQKELLPLANVFENIQQALKDLEEILSLLHSSAGTKDEDEQLTQLLKDEEAQISHNILALRKDLIRALVPVDPLDSSNVVMEVVSGRTTGGDICQQFTREMFDMYQGFASYKEIGNLTF
;
A
#
# COMPACT_ATOMS: atom_id res chain seq x y z
N MET A 1 -13.85 -7.54 -0.41
CA MET A 1 -14.42 -7.74 0.94
C MET A 1 -15.61 -8.68 0.98
N GLU A 2 -16.52 -8.60 0.02
CA GLU A 2 -17.63 -9.56 -0.10
C GLU A 2 -17.11 -11.01 -0.14
N GLU A 3 -16.03 -11.29 -0.88
CA GLU A 3 -15.38 -12.60 -0.87
C GLU A 3 -14.94 -13.09 0.53
N TYR A 4 -14.38 -12.20 1.37
CA TYR A 4 -13.99 -12.53 2.74
C TYR A 4 -15.24 -12.80 3.61
N ARG A 5 -16.28 -11.99 3.48
CA ARG A 5 -17.55 -12.16 4.20
C ARG A 5 -18.27 -13.44 3.78
N ASP A 6 -18.29 -13.73 2.48
CA ASP A 6 -18.95 -14.89 1.90
C ASP A 6 -18.20 -16.18 2.23
N SER A 7 -16.87 -16.18 2.19
CA SER A 7 -16.07 -17.32 2.67
C SER A 7 -16.27 -17.56 4.17
N SER A 8 -16.32 -16.52 5.00
CA SER A 8 -16.62 -16.65 6.43
C SER A 8 -18.01 -17.24 6.68
N LYS A 9 -19.04 -16.77 5.96
CA LYS A 9 -20.40 -17.33 6.04
C LYS A 9 -20.45 -18.80 5.60
N LYS A 10 -19.78 -19.16 4.50
CA LYS A 10 -19.72 -20.54 4.00
C LYS A 10 -19.06 -21.49 5.01
N ILE A 11 -17.98 -21.06 5.66
CA ILE A 11 -17.29 -21.87 6.70
C ILE A 11 -18.20 -22.13 7.92
N GLN A 12 -19.02 -21.15 8.30
CA GLN A 12 -19.91 -21.21 9.47
C GLN A 12 -21.21 -21.99 9.22
N HIS A 13 -21.81 -21.85 8.03
CA HIS A 13 -23.19 -22.30 7.79
C HIS A 13 -23.35 -23.43 6.76
N ALA A 14 -22.32 -23.78 5.99
CA ALA A 14 -22.45 -24.80 4.94
C ALA A 14 -21.92 -26.16 5.36
N GLN A 15 -22.60 -27.24 4.95
CA GLN A 15 -22.05 -28.60 5.00
C GLN A 15 -21.06 -28.76 3.85
N LEU A 16 -19.79 -28.50 4.15
CA LEU A 16 -18.67 -28.58 3.22
C LEU A 16 -17.92 -29.89 3.44
N SER A 17 -17.39 -30.47 2.36
CA SER A 17 -16.41 -31.55 2.49
C SER A 17 -15.14 -31.05 3.20
N GLU A 18 -14.38 -31.97 3.80
CA GLU A 18 -13.17 -31.61 4.56
C GLU A 18 -12.12 -30.90 3.69
N SER A 19 -12.01 -31.28 2.41
CA SER A 19 -11.12 -30.67 1.43
C SER A 19 -11.54 -29.24 1.07
N GLU A 20 -12.84 -29.01 0.79
CA GLU A 20 -13.37 -27.68 0.50
C GLU A 20 -13.22 -26.74 1.69
N ARG A 21 -13.46 -27.24 2.91
CA ARG A 21 -13.25 -26.49 4.15
C ARG A 21 -11.79 -26.06 4.32
N LYS A 22 -10.82 -26.94 4.03
CA LYS A 22 -9.39 -26.60 4.09
C LYS A 22 -9.01 -25.49 3.11
N ILE A 23 -9.51 -25.55 1.87
CA ILE A 23 -9.26 -24.54 0.84
C ILE A 23 -9.82 -23.18 1.28
N LEU A 24 -11.06 -23.15 1.77
CA LEU A 24 -11.71 -21.91 2.21
C LEU A 24 -11.02 -21.29 3.43
N ILE A 25 -10.59 -22.09 4.41
CA ILE A 25 -9.83 -21.58 5.57
C ILE A 25 -8.49 -20.98 5.11
N LYS A 26 -7.80 -21.63 4.18
CA LYS A 26 -6.53 -21.09 3.63
C LYS A 26 -6.79 -19.75 2.94
N ARG A 27 -7.79 -19.68 2.06
CA ARG A 27 -8.17 -18.45 1.37
C ARG A 27 -8.60 -17.34 2.33
N GLN A 28 -9.35 -17.68 3.38
CA GLN A 28 -9.75 -16.72 4.41
C GLN A 28 -8.54 -16.14 5.14
N LYS A 29 -7.55 -16.98 5.49
CA LYS A 29 -6.30 -16.53 6.10
C LYS A 29 -5.50 -15.61 5.18
N GLU A 30 -5.44 -15.91 3.89
CA GLU A 30 -4.77 -15.06 2.89
C GLU A 30 -5.46 -13.70 2.75
N LEU A 31 -6.79 -13.66 2.80
CA LEU A 31 -7.57 -12.42 2.65
C LEU A 31 -7.67 -11.58 3.92
N LEU A 32 -7.43 -12.17 5.10
CA LEU A 32 -7.61 -11.52 6.40
C LEU A 32 -6.81 -10.21 6.56
N PRO A 33 -5.50 -10.13 6.21
CA PRO A 33 -4.75 -8.89 6.35
C PRO A 33 -5.32 -7.76 5.48
N LEU A 34 -5.66 -8.07 4.22
CA LEU A 34 -6.28 -7.14 3.30
C LEU A 34 -7.64 -6.67 3.80
N ALA A 35 -8.42 -7.60 4.36
CA ALA A 35 -9.74 -7.33 4.89
C ALA A 35 -9.70 -6.35 6.07
N ASN A 36 -8.79 -6.57 7.01
CA ASN A 36 -8.61 -5.70 8.17
C ASN A 36 -8.19 -4.28 7.76
N VAL A 37 -7.23 -4.14 6.84
CA VAL A 37 -6.79 -2.81 6.36
C VAL A 37 -7.94 -2.08 5.67
N PHE A 38 -8.72 -2.78 4.85
CA PHE A 38 -9.87 -2.19 4.20
C PHE A 38 -10.93 -1.72 5.21
N GLU A 39 -11.25 -2.51 6.22
CA GLU A 39 -12.21 -2.12 7.26
C GLU A 39 -11.73 -0.90 8.06
N ASN A 40 -10.44 -0.85 8.40
CA ASN A 40 -9.85 0.31 9.06
C ASN A 40 -9.95 1.59 8.22
N ILE A 41 -9.74 1.50 6.89
CA ILE A 41 -9.92 2.65 5.97
C ILE A 41 -11.38 3.09 5.96
N GLN A 42 -12.32 2.15 5.89
CA GLN A 42 -13.74 2.47 5.89
C GLN A 42 -14.18 3.15 7.19
N GLN A 43 -13.65 2.71 8.33
CA GLN A 43 -13.91 3.35 9.61
C GLN A 43 -13.33 4.77 9.65
N ALA A 44 -12.05 4.94 9.29
CA ALA A 44 -11.41 6.26 9.29
C ALA A 44 -12.10 7.25 8.33
N LEU A 45 -12.65 6.78 7.21
CA LEU A 45 -13.44 7.62 6.30
C LEU A 45 -14.77 8.08 6.91
N LYS A 46 -15.44 7.22 7.69
CA LYS A 46 -16.65 7.60 8.43
C LYS A 46 -16.32 8.60 9.54
N ASP A 47 -15.26 8.35 10.30
CA ASP A 47 -14.81 9.26 11.34
C ASP A 47 -14.49 10.65 10.74
N LEU A 48 -13.85 10.69 9.56
CA LEU A 48 -13.61 11.94 8.82
C LEU A 48 -14.91 12.64 8.42
N GLU A 49 -15.89 11.90 7.90
CA GLU A 49 -17.19 12.46 7.52
C GLU A 49 -17.92 13.06 8.73
N GLU A 50 -17.88 12.39 9.89
CA GLU A 50 -18.42 12.88 11.15
C GLU A 50 -17.73 14.18 11.57
N ILE A 51 -16.40 14.25 11.55
CA ILE A 51 -15.64 15.46 11.89
C ILE A 51 -15.96 16.62 10.94
N LEU A 52 -16.05 16.36 9.63
CA LEU A 52 -16.43 17.39 8.65
C LEU A 52 -17.85 17.89 8.88
N SER A 53 -18.78 17.01 9.26
CA SER A 53 -20.15 17.42 9.60
C SER A 53 -20.20 18.31 10.85
N LEU A 54 -19.36 18.02 11.85
CA LEU A 54 -19.24 18.84 13.06
C LEU A 54 -18.66 20.21 12.73
N LEU A 55 -17.59 20.29 11.93
CA LEU A 55 -16.99 21.53 11.44
C LEU A 55 -17.98 22.41 10.67
N HIS A 56 -18.81 21.81 9.84
CA HIS A 56 -19.87 22.54 9.12
C HIS A 56 -20.95 23.08 10.07
N SER A 57 -21.29 22.31 11.11
CA SER A 57 -22.31 22.71 12.10
C SER A 57 -21.82 23.78 13.08
N SER A 58 -20.50 23.85 13.35
CA SER A 58 -19.88 24.83 14.25
C SER A 58 -19.50 26.15 13.54
N ALA A 59 -19.73 26.29 12.23
CA ALA A 59 -19.31 27.45 11.45
C ALA A 59 -20.18 28.73 11.64
N GLY A 60 -20.84 28.93 12.80
CA GLY A 60 -21.89 29.94 12.94
C GLY A 60 -22.14 30.54 14.32
N THR A 61 -21.42 30.14 15.38
CA THR A 61 -21.63 30.68 16.74
C THR A 61 -20.40 31.48 17.23
N LYS A 62 -20.64 32.57 17.99
CA LYS A 62 -19.63 33.60 18.29
C LYS A 62 -18.61 33.10 19.33
N ASP A 63 -17.33 33.35 19.05
CA ASP A 63 -16.13 33.36 19.92
C ASP A 63 -15.80 32.13 20.80
N GLU A 64 -16.76 31.32 21.25
CA GLU A 64 -16.51 30.01 21.90
C GLU A 64 -16.13 28.91 20.89
N ASP A 65 -16.34 29.18 19.60
CA ASP A 65 -16.13 28.23 18.49
C ASP A 65 -14.68 28.14 17.98
N GLU A 66 -13.80 29.10 18.23
CA GLU A 66 -12.47 29.08 17.60
C GLU A 66 -11.58 27.94 18.13
N GLN A 67 -11.59 27.70 19.44
CA GLN A 67 -10.81 26.60 20.03
C GLN A 67 -11.37 25.24 19.63
N LEU A 68 -12.69 25.08 19.64
CA LEU A 68 -13.35 23.84 19.20
C LEU A 68 -13.11 23.58 17.71
N THR A 69 -13.22 24.62 16.88
CA THR A 69 -12.94 24.53 15.44
C THR A 69 -11.48 24.16 15.19
N GLN A 70 -10.54 24.71 15.96
CA GLN A 70 -9.14 24.35 15.83
C GLN A 70 -8.89 22.89 16.21
N LEU A 71 -9.50 22.40 17.30
CA LEU A 71 -9.41 20.99 17.71
C LEU A 71 -9.95 20.06 16.61
N LEU A 72 -11.11 20.38 16.04
CA LEU A 72 -11.70 19.59 14.96
C LEU A 72 -10.84 19.58 13.69
N LYS A 73 -10.18 20.71 13.35
CA LYS A 73 -9.23 20.76 12.22
C LYS A 73 -7.98 19.93 12.47
N ASP A 74 -7.46 19.94 13.70
CA ASP A 74 -6.32 19.11 14.07
C ASP A 74 -6.69 17.62 14.00
N GLU A 75 -7.89 17.25 14.42
CA GLU A 75 -8.44 15.89 14.31
C GLU A 75 -8.67 15.48 12.85
N GLU A 76 -9.24 16.36 12.01
CA GLU A 76 -9.38 16.15 10.56
C GLU A 76 -8.03 15.85 9.91
N ALA A 77 -7.00 16.64 10.24
CA ALA A 77 -5.65 16.47 9.73
C ALA A 77 -5.05 15.11 10.17
N GLN A 78 -5.26 14.73 11.43
CA GLN A 78 -4.77 13.46 11.98
C GLN A 78 -5.44 12.25 11.32
N ILE A 79 -6.77 12.29 11.16
CA ILE A 79 -7.52 11.23 10.49
C ILE A 79 -7.11 11.14 9.01
N SER A 80 -6.94 12.28 8.34
CA SER A 80 -6.47 12.33 6.95
C SER A 80 -5.08 11.72 6.79
N HIS A 81 -4.16 11.99 7.73
CA HIS A 81 -2.83 11.35 7.74
C HIS A 81 -2.93 9.84 7.96
N ASN A 82 -3.79 9.40 8.88
CA ASN A 82 -4.04 7.98 9.14
C ASN A 82 -4.59 7.27 7.90
N ILE A 83 -5.55 7.87 7.19
CA ILE A 83 -6.08 7.33 5.92
C ILE A 83 -4.96 7.16 4.89
N LEU A 84 -4.02 8.12 4.80
CA LEU A 84 -2.89 8.04 3.87
C LEU A 84 -1.93 6.91 4.24
N ALA A 85 -1.67 6.69 5.54
CA ALA A 85 -0.88 5.56 6.02
C ALA A 85 -1.58 4.22 5.72
N LEU A 86 -2.87 4.09 6.04
CA LEU A 86 -3.66 2.90 5.76
C LEU A 86 -3.76 2.60 4.26
N ARG A 87 -3.80 3.61 3.39
CA ARG A 87 -3.72 3.40 1.92
C ARG A 87 -2.39 2.80 1.49
N LYS A 88 -1.27 3.19 2.10
CA LYS A 88 0.03 2.54 1.85
C LYS A 88 0.02 1.10 2.33
N ASP A 89 -0.58 0.83 3.48
CA ASP A 89 -0.75 -0.55 3.99
C ASP A 89 -1.62 -1.39 3.08
N LEU A 90 -2.66 -0.80 2.49
CA LEU A 90 -3.53 -1.49 1.54
C LEU A 90 -2.75 -1.92 0.29
N ILE A 91 -1.92 -1.02 -0.27
CA ILE A 91 -1.06 -1.35 -1.40
C ILE A 91 -0.09 -2.48 -1.03
N ARG A 92 0.54 -2.39 0.15
CA ARG A 92 1.43 -3.45 0.65
C ARG A 92 0.72 -4.79 0.82
N ALA A 93 -0.52 -4.80 1.30
CA ALA A 93 -1.31 -6.02 1.48
C ALA A 93 -1.83 -6.61 0.15
N LEU A 94 -1.98 -5.78 -0.89
CA LEU A 94 -2.40 -6.22 -2.23
C LEU A 94 -1.25 -6.87 -3.01
N VAL A 95 -0.02 -6.43 -2.78
CA VAL A 95 1.16 -6.98 -3.45
C VAL A 95 1.58 -8.23 -2.67
N PRO A 96 1.50 -9.44 -3.27
CA PRO A 96 2.04 -10.63 -2.64
C PRO A 96 3.54 -10.43 -2.42
N VAL A 97 4.02 -10.75 -1.22
CA VAL A 97 5.45 -10.72 -0.91
C VAL A 97 6.15 -11.76 -1.79
N ASP A 98 7.04 -11.31 -2.69
CA ASP A 98 7.89 -12.23 -3.42
C ASP A 98 9.01 -12.70 -2.47
N PRO A 99 9.25 -14.02 -2.32
CA PRO A 99 10.37 -14.52 -1.53
C PRO A 99 11.73 -13.88 -1.89
N LEU A 100 11.88 -13.41 -3.13
CA LEU A 100 13.10 -12.79 -3.65
C LEU A 100 13.15 -11.27 -3.44
N ASP A 101 12.10 -10.60 -2.97
CA ASP A 101 12.05 -9.13 -2.77
C ASP A 101 13.17 -8.61 -1.85
N SER A 102 13.62 -9.46 -0.92
CA SER A 102 14.70 -9.13 0.04
C SER A 102 16.10 -9.51 -0.45
N SER A 103 16.21 -10.16 -1.61
CA SER A 103 17.47 -10.66 -2.13
C SER A 103 18.22 -9.59 -2.92
N ASN A 104 19.56 -9.67 -2.91
CA ASN A 104 20.38 -8.85 -3.79
C ASN A 104 20.14 -9.24 -5.25
N VAL A 105 20.21 -8.26 -6.15
CA VAL A 105 20.06 -8.46 -7.60
C VAL A 105 21.40 -8.25 -8.28
N VAL A 106 21.74 -9.11 -9.24
CA VAL A 106 22.86 -8.91 -10.16
C VAL A 106 22.30 -8.32 -11.45
N MET A 107 22.81 -7.16 -11.85
CA MET A 107 22.37 -6.46 -13.06
C MET A 107 23.48 -6.52 -14.12
N GLU A 108 23.23 -7.24 -15.20
CA GLU A 108 24.12 -7.30 -16.36
C GLU A 108 23.63 -6.33 -17.44
N VAL A 109 24.46 -5.35 -17.82
CA VAL A 109 24.14 -4.38 -18.87
C VAL A 109 25.02 -4.67 -20.09
N VAL A 110 24.42 -5.22 -21.14
CA VAL A 110 25.14 -5.69 -22.34
C VAL A 110 24.74 -4.87 -23.57
N SER A 111 25.72 -4.45 -24.37
CA SER A 111 25.47 -3.79 -25.65
C SER A 111 25.00 -4.79 -26.71
N GLY A 112 23.92 -4.46 -27.45
CA GLY A 112 23.46 -5.26 -28.59
C GLY A 112 24.47 -5.33 -29.74
N ARG A 113 24.38 -6.38 -30.57
CA ARG A 113 25.27 -6.62 -31.73
C ARG A 113 24.71 -6.11 -33.07
N THR A 114 24.12 -4.93 -33.12
CA THR A 114 23.57 -4.36 -34.36
C THR A 114 24.43 -3.23 -34.92
N THR A 115 24.29 -2.95 -36.23
CA THR A 115 24.94 -1.83 -36.94
C THR A 115 24.75 -0.52 -36.17
N GLY A 116 25.85 0.11 -35.74
CA GLY A 116 25.85 1.24 -34.80
C GLY A 116 26.53 0.96 -33.46
N GLY A 117 27.49 0.01 -33.41
CA GLY A 117 28.12 -0.50 -32.19
C GLY A 117 28.59 0.56 -31.19
N ASP A 118 29.16 1.67 -31.65
CA ASP A 118 29.62 2.76 -30.76
C ASP A 118 28.46 3.45 -30.03
N ILE A 119 27.31 3.62 -30.71
CA ILE A 119 26.10 4.21 -30.11
C ILE A 119 25.50 3.24 -29.09
N CYS A 120 25.47 1.94 -29.41
CA CYS A 120 25.01 0.92 -28.47
C CYS A 120 25.89 0.85 -27.23
N GLN A 121 27.22 0.94 -27.37
CA GLN A 121 28.15 0.98 -26.24
C GLN A 121 27.97 2.24 -25.39
N GLN A 122 27.82 3.40 -26.03
CA GLN A 122 27.58 4.66 -25.31
C GLN A 122 26.27 4.58 -24.51
N PHE A 123 25.18 4.09 -25.12
CA PHE A 123 23.91 3.93 -24.42
C PHE A 123 24.00 2.92 -23.26
N THR A 124 24.69 1.79 -23.45
CA THR A 124 24.96 0.81 -22.38
C THR A 124 25.68 1.47 -21.20
N ARG A 125 26.67 2.32 -21.46
CA ARG A 125 27.39 3.07 -20.42
C ARG A 125 26.48 4.07 -19.71
N GLU A 126 25.68 4.83 -20.44
CA GLU A 126 24.74 5.80 -19.85
C GLU A 126 23.70 5.11 -18.95
N MET A 127 23.18 3.96 -19.37
CA MET A 127 22.26 3.15 -18.55
C MET A 127 22.95 2.62 -17.29
N PHE A 128 24.19 2.16 -17.42
CA PHE A 128 24.98 1.71 -16.27
C PHE A 128 25.20 2.85 -15.27
N ASP A 129 25.66 4.01 -15.73
CA ASP A 129 25.93 5.19 -14.89
C ASP A 129 24.63 5.67 -14.20
N MET A 130 23.49 5.62 -14.91
CA MET A 130 22.17 5.95 -14.36
C MET A 130 21.80 5.03 -13.18
N TYR A 131 21.90 3.71 -13.34
CA TYR A 131 21.57 2.76 -12.28
C TYR A 131 22.57 2.81 -11.13
N GLN A 132 23.85 3.07 -11.41
CA GLN A 132 24.86 3.29 -10.37
C GLN A 132 24.56 4.55 -9.55
N GLY A 133 24.19 5.64 -10.21
CA GLY A 133 23.74 6.86 -9.53
C GLY A 133 22.49 6.62 -8.69
N PHE A 134 21.51 5.86 -9.21
CA PHE A 134 20.30 5.52 -8.47
C PHE A 134 20.58 4.66 -7.22
N ALA A 135 21.41 3.62 -7.35
CA ALA A 135 21.81 2.77 -6.23
C ALA A 135 22.49 3.59 -5.12
N SER A 136 23.41 4.49 -5.51
CA SER A 136 24.09 5.40 -4.60
C SER A 136 23.11 6.35 -3.89
N TYR A 137 22.18 6.94 -4.64
CA TYR A 137 21.14 7.83 -4.08
C TYR A 137 20.21 7.11 -3.09
N LYS A 138 19.92 5.83 -3.33
CA LYS A 138 19.08 5.01 -2.47
C LYS A 138 19.84 4.32 -1.35
N GLU A 139 21.15 4.53 -1.23
CA GLU A 139 22.04 3.84 -0.27
C GLU A 139 21.95 2.31 -0.38
N ILE A 140 21.56 1.81 -1.55
CA ILE A 140 21.63 0.40 -1.90
C ILE A 140 23.11 0.17 -2.19
N GLY A 141 23.80 -0.64 -1.38
CA GLY A 141 25.26 -0.75 -1.35
C GLY A 141 25.94 -0.86 -2.73
N ASN A 142 27.23 -0.55 -2.78
CA ASN A 142 28.00 -0.44 -4.04
C ASN A 142 27.74 -1.63 -4.98
N LEU A 143 27.28 -1.33 -6.20
CA LEU A 143 27.23 -2.29 -7.31
C LEU A 143 28.63 -2.90 -7.47
N THR A 144 28.73 -4.17 -7.09
CA THR A 144 29.97 -4.92 -7.15
C THR A 144 29.95 -5.76 -8.42
N PHE A 145 31.04 -5.74 -9.17
CA PHE A 145 31.21 -6.46 -10.44
C PHE A 145 31.79 -7.85 -10.22
#